data_AF-A0A1V4RKE8-F1
#
_entry.id   AF-A0A1V4RKE8-F1
#
_cell.length_a   1.000
_cell.length_b   1.000
_cell.length_c   1.000
_cell.angle_alpha   90.00
_cell.angle_beta   90.00
_cell.angle_gamma   90.00
#
_symmetry.space_group_name_H-M   'P 1'
#
loop_
_entity.id
_entity.type
_entity.pdbx_description
1 polymer ?
#
loop_
_entity_poly.entity_id
_entity_poly.type
_entity_poly.pdbx_seq_one_letter_code
_entity_poly.pdbx_strand_id
1 'polypeptide(L)'
;MMQDGKALQAGTSHNLGQNFAKAFDVKFQDKNGELKYVYATSWGVSTRLIGALIMTHGDDNGLIIPPKLAQTQMVMIPIWKEATRGKVLQFAENVYRQLKTRFAVKLDAREQYKPGYKYAEWEMAGVPLRIEVGPRDVENNQVMLVRRDTRKKIPTPLNSLENTIEKLLEKIQRDLFERALKLRQENTHQVETYDEFKKVLEEKGGFIEAHWSGDPENLRISYVPTIKFWHDDTGSEKPPAG
;
A
#
# COMPACT_ATOMS: atom_id res chain seq x y z
N MET A 1 -6.62 -4.09 7.33
CA MET A 1 -7.17 -5.46 7.20
C MET A 1 -6.45 -6.11 6.05
N MET A 2 -6.04 -7.36 6.18
CA MET A 2 -5.44 -8.11 5.07
C MET A 2 -6.55 -8.69 4.17
N GLN A 3 -6.19 -9.20 2.99
CA GLN A 3 -7.19 -9.77 2.06
C GLN A 3 -7.94 -10.99 2.63
N ASP A 4 -7.35 -11.70 3.59
CA ASP A 4 -7.98 -12.83 4.30
C ASP A 4 -8.91 -12.39 5.44
N GLY A 5 -9.23 -11.09 5.53
CA GLY A 5 -10.08 -10.51 6.57
C GLY A 5 -9.39 -10.31 7.92
N LYS A 6 -8.14 -10.77 8.10
CA LYS A 6 -7.49 -10.71 9.41
C LYS A 6 -6.94 -9.33 9.75
N ALA A 7 -6.91 -9.06 11.05
CA ALA A 7 -6.31 -7.87 11.62
C ALA A 7 -4.78 -8.00 11.69
N LEU A 8 -4.09 -6.93 11.31
CA LEU A 8 -2.67 -6.75 11.54
C LEU A 8 -2.45 -5.43 12.30
N GLN A 9 -1.64 -5.45 13.35
CA GLN A 9 -1.18 -4.23 13.99
C GLN A 9 -0.02 -3.65 13.16
N ALA A 10 -0.26 -2.50 12.55
CA ALA A 10 0.68 -1.85 11.63
C ALA A 10 1.79 -1.09 12.38
N GLY A 11 1.49 -0.57 13.56
CA GLY A 11 2.41 0.15 14.42
C GLY A 11 1.83 0.31 15.82
N THR A 12 2.62 0.88 16.72
CA THR A 12 2.20 1.17 18.09
C THR A 12 2.76 2.52 18.54
N SER A 13 2.03 3.18 19.43
CA SER A 13 2.45 4.37 20.14
C SER A 13 1.98 4.26 21.58
N HIS A 14 2.85 4.58 22.51
CA HIS A 14 2.67 4.42 23.94
C HIS A 14 2.96 5.74 24.65
N ASN A 15 1.99 6.18 25.45
CA ASN A 15 2.26 7.17 26.50
C ASN A 15 2.76 6.41 27.73
N LEU A 16 4.05 6.54 28.03
CA LEU A 16 4.69 5.84 29.15
C LEU A 16 4.53 6.60 30.47
N GLY A 17 4.02 7.83 30.41
CA GLY A 17 3.97 8.75 31.54
C GLY A 17 5.34 8.87 32.19
N GLN A 18 5.40 8.66 33.50
CA GLN A 18 6.65 8.69 34.27
C GLN A 18 7.12 7.30 34.71
N ASN A 19 6.48 6.22 34.28
CA ASN A 19 6.79 4.86 34.77
C ASN A 19 8.25 4.48 34.49
N PHE A 20 8.69 4.69 33.25
CA PHE A 20 10.09 4.49 32.86
C PHE A 20 11.03 5.49 33.55
N ALA A 21 10.66 6.77 33.59
CA ALA A 21 11.48 7.80 34.20
C ALA A 21 11.77 7.52 35.69
N LYS A 22 10.78 7.01 36.42
CA LYS A 22 10.94 6.59 37.82
C LYS A 22 11.82 5.35 37.96
N ALA A 23 11.65 4.36 37.09
CA ALA A 23 12.42 3.12 37.14
C ALA A 23 13.92 3.32 36.83
N PHE A 24 14.26 4.27 35.96
CA PHE A 24 15.63 4.55 35.51
C PHE A 24 16.22 5.86 36.06
N ASP A 25 15.54 6.47 37.05
CA ASP A 25 15.89 7.75 37.66
C ASP A 25 16.17 8.91 36.68
N VAL A 26 15.37 9.02 35.62
CA VAL A 26 15.52 10.05 34.59
C VAL A 26 14.80 11.33 35.00
N LYS A 27 15.56 12.35 35.40
CA LYS A 27 15.06 13.63 35.92
C LYS A 27 15.54 14.82 35.11
N PHE A 28 14.82 15.92 35.23
CA PHE A 28 15.24 17.26 34.79
C PHE A 28 14.96 18.27 35.90
N GLN A 29 15.70 19.38 35.90
CA GLN A 29 15.39 20.51 36.78
C GLN A 29 14.38 21.42 36.08
N ASP A 30 13.27 21.73 36.74
CA ASP A 30 12.27 22.63 36.20
C ASP A 30 12.60 24.12 36.44
N LYS A 31 11.72 25.01 35.97
CA LYS A 31 11.89 26.46 36.09
C LYS A 31 11.94 26.98 37.54
N ASN A 32 11.47 26.20 38.51
CA ASN A 32 11.50 26.55 39.94
C ASN A 32 12.75 25.97 40.62
N GLY A 33 13.60 25.26 39.88
CA GLY A 33 14.76 24.57 40.43
C GLY A 33 14.45 23.19 41.00
N GLU A 34 13.22 22.67 40.86
CA GLU A 34 12.81 21.37 41.40
C GLU A 34 13.19 20.23 40.44
N LEU A 35 13.72 19.13 40.97
CA LEU A 35 13.94 17.92 40.17
C LEU A 35 12.62 17.17 39.93
N LYS A 36 12.25 16.99 38.66
CA LYS A 36 11.04 16.29 38.22
C LYS A 36 11.37 15.15 37.26
N TYR A 37 10.58 14.08 37.31
CA TYR A 37 10.68 12.98 36.35
C TYR A 37 10.13 13.39 34.98
N VAL A 38 10.83 12.99 33.92
CA VAL A 38 10.37 13.24 32.55
C VAL A 38 9.09 12.46 32.23
N TYR A 39 8.26 13.03 31.36
CA TYR A 39 7.16 12.30 30.73
C TYR A 39 7.66 11.69 29.42
N ALA A 40 7.61 10.37 29.31
CA ALA A 40 8.13 9.63 28.18
C ALA A 40 7.02 9.13 27.27
N THR A 41 7.32 9.06 25.98
CA THR A 41 6.53 8.35 24.98
C THR A 41 7.45 7.40 24.22
N SER A 42 6.89 6.32 23.68
CA SER A 42 7.60 5.44 22.74
C SER A 42 6.67 5.04 21.61
N TRP A 43 7.22 4.81 20.43
CA TRP A 43 6.44 4.41 19.26
C TRP A 43 7.33 3.57 18.35
N GLY A 44 6.69 2.70 17.58
CA GLY A 44 7.41 1.71 16.80
C GLY A 44 6.60 1.19 15.63
N VAL A 45 7.31 1.00 14.52
CA VAL A 45 6.90 0.22 13.35
C VAL A 45 8.02 -0.76 13.03
N SER A 46 7.71 -1.79 12.26
CA SER A 46 8.69 -2.80 11.84
C SER A 46 8.52 -3.14 10.36
N THR A 47 9.43 -3.99 9.85
CA THR A 47 9.36 -4.56 8.49
C THR A 47 8.08 -5.36 8.25
N ARG A 48 7.28 -5.65 9.29
CA ARG A 48 5.89 -6.14 9.17
C ARG A 48 5.05 -5.31 8.19
N LEU A 49 5.30 -4.00 8.08
CA LEU A 49 4.62 -3.14 7.11
C LEU A 49 4.84 -3.54 5.65
N ILE A 50 6.00 -4.14 5.33
CA ILE A 50 6.28 -4.67 3.99
C ILE A 50 5.38 -5.88 3.72
N GLY A 51 5.29 -6.82 4.67
CA GLY A 51 4.37 -7.95 4.57
C GLY A 51 2.91 -7.50 4.46
N ALA A 52 2.52 -6.47 5.22
CA ALA A 52 1.19 -5.87 5.16
C ALA A 52 0.86 -5.34 3.76
N LEU A 53 1.79 -4.60 3.15
CA LEU A 53 1.65 -4.07 1.80
C LEU A 53 1.47 -5.18 0.77
N ILE A 54 2.30 -6.23 0.84
CA ILE A 54 2.24 -7.38 -0.06
C ILE A 54 0.88 -8.07 0.05
N MET A 55 0.45 -8.41 1.26
CA MET A 55 -0.83 -9.09 1.51
C MET A 55 -2.06 -8.22 1.21
N THR A 56 -1.92 -6.89 1.21
CA THR A 56 -3.03 -5.98 0.91
C THR A 56 -3.24 -5.83 -0.59
N HIS A 57 -2.16 -5.77 -1.37
CA HIS A 57 -2.24 -5.37 -2.78
C HIS A 57 -1.99 -6.49 -3.78
N GLY A 58 -1.21 -7.51 -3.42
CA GLY A 58 -0.83 -8.61 -4.31
C GLY A 58 -2.04 -9.33 -4.93
N ASP A 59 -1.78 -10.01 -6.05
CA ASP A 59 -2.74 -10.84 -6.76
C ASP A 59 -2.10 -12.16 -7.20
N ASP A 60 -2.85 -13.01 -7.91
CA ASP A 60 -2.39 -14.32 -8.39
C ASP A 60 -1.16 -14.26 -9.32
N ASN A 61 -0.83 -13.07 -9.83
CA ASN A 61 0.27 -12.85 -10.76
C ASN A 61 1.46 -12.17 -10.07
N GLY A 62 1.44 -12.06 -8.75
CA GLY A 62 2.55 -11.61 -7.92
C GLY A 62 2.31 -10.25 -7.26
N LEU A 63 3.38 -9.47 -7.14
CA LEU A 63 3.36 -8.23 -6.38
C LEU A 63 2.55 -7.15 -7.11
N ILE A 64 1.95 -6.26 -6.32
CA ILE A 64 1.43 -4.97 -6.79
C ILE A 64 1.98 -3.92 -5.83
N ILE A 65 2.99 -3.17 -6.29
CA ILE A 65 3.69 -2.20 -5.46
C ILE A 65 3.12 -0.80 -5.73
N PRO A 66 2.74 -0.02 -4.69
CA PRO A 66 2.35 1.37 -4.87
C PRO A 66 3.50 2.21 -5.48
N PRO A 67 3.23 3.08 -6.47
CA PRO A 67 4.26 3.85 -7.18
C PRO A 67 5.23 4.66 -6.31
N LYS A 68 4.78 5.15 -5.15
CA LYS A 68 5.64 5.92 -4.23
C LYS A 68 6.68 5.05 -3.50
N LEU A 69 6.50 3.73 -3.47
CA LEU A 69 7.36 2.76 -2.80
C LEU A 69 8.12 1.86 -3.78
N ALA A 70 7.75 1.87 -5.06
CA ALA A 70 8.38 1.04 -6.07
C ALA A 70 9.81 1.52 -6.38
N GLN A 71 10.80 0.64 -6.22
CA GLN A 71 12.19 0.91 -6.61
C GLN A 71 12.31 1.17 -8.12
N THR A 72 11.54 0.44 -8.91
CA THR A 72 11.34 0.67 -10.35
C THR A 72 9.86 0.95 -10.55
N GLN A 73 9.52 2.20 -10.86
CA GLN A 73 8.15 2.61 -11.12
C GLN A 73 7.67 2.14 -12.49
N MET A 74 8.61 2.10 -13.46
CA MET A 74 8.29 1.78 -14.84
C MET A 74 9.32 0.85 -15.46
N VAL A 75 8.85 -0.07 -16.31
CA VAL A 75 9.73 -0.85 -17.18
C VAL A 75 9.35 -0.62 -18.63
N MET A 76 10.35 -0.30 -19.46
CA MET A 76 10.20 -0.15 -20.90
C MET A 76 10.67 -1.42 -21.59
N ILE A 77 9.81 -1.99 -22.44
CA ILE A 77 10.06 -3.23 -23.16
C ILE A 77 9.88 -2.95 -24.65
N PRO A 78 10.99 -2.79 -25.40
CA PRO A 78 10.93 -2.74 -26.85
C PRO A 78 10.53 -4.10 -27.42
N ILE A 79 9.71 -4.07 -28.46
CA ILE A 79 9.14 -5.24 -29.14
C ILE A 79 9.44 -5.07 -30.63
N TRP A 80 10.23 -5.95 -31.21
CA TRP A 80 10.63 -5.82 -32.61
C TRP A 80 10.55 -7.15 -33.35
N LYS A 81 10.43 -7.03 -34.67
CA LYS A 81 10.87 -8.05 -35.63
C LYS A 81 12.25 -7.65 -36.16
N GLU A 82 12.99 -8.60 -36.73
CA GLU A 82 14.34 -8.35 -37.28
C GLU A 82 14.44 -7.07 -38.12
N ALA A 83 13.56 -6.90 -39.11
CA ALA A 83 13.55 -5.74 -40.01
C ALA A 83 13.32 -4.38 -39.31
N THR A 84 12.74 -4.39 -38.10
CA THR A 84 12.36 -3.18 -37.35
C THR A 84 13.25 -2.92 -36.12
N ARG A 85 14.17 -3.84 -35.81
CA ARG A 85 14.95 -3.87 -34.57
C ARG A 85 15.67 -2.54 -34.30
N GLY A 86 16.45 -2.05 -35.27
CA GLY A 86 17.23 -0.82 -35.10
C GLY A 86 16.35 0.39 -34.78
N LYS A 87 15.25 0.57 -35.52
CA LYS A 87 14.32 1.70 -35.32
C LYS A 87 13.64 1.65 -33.96
N VAL A 88 13.14 0.48 -33.55
CA VAL A 88 12.47 0.29 -32.26
C VAL A 88 13.43 0.52 -31.10
N LEU A 89 14.64 -0.04 -31.16
CA LEU A 89 15.64 0.13 -30.09
C LEU A 89 16.10 1.58 -29.96
N GLN A 90 16.34 2.27 -31.08
CA GLN A 90 16.71 3.68 -31.08
C GLN A 90 15.61 4.56 -30.50
N PHE A 91 14.36 4.32 -30.89
CA PHE A 91 13.21 5.04 -30.35
C PHE A 91 13.06 4.79 -28.84
N ALA A 92 13.11 3.53 -28.40
CA ALA A 92 13.01 3.17 -27.00
C ALA A 92 14.14 3.78 -26.16
N GLU A 93 15.38 3.78 -26.65
CA GLU A 93 16.52 4.40 -25.96
C GLU A 93 16.36 5.92 -25.82
N ASN A 94 15.83 6.60 -26.84
CA ASN A 94 15.56 8.03 -26.77
C ASN A 94 14.49 8.36 -25.73
N VAL A 95 13.37 7.64 -25.75
CA VAL A 95 12.28 7.83 -24.77
C VAL A 95 12.77 7.45 -23.37
N TYR A 96 13.54 6.38 -23.23
CA TYR A 96 14.14 5.98 -21.96
C TYR A 96 15.03 7.08 -21.38
N ARG A 97 15.92 7.67 -22.20
CA ARG A 97 16.79 8.79 -21.78
C ARG A 97 16.01 10.00 -21.34
N GLN A 98 14.90 10.31 -22.00
CA GLN A 98 14.00 11.39 -21.59
C GLN A 98 13.40 11.07 -20.20
N LEU A 99 12.77 9.90 -20.05
CA LEU A 99 12.04 9.56 -18.83
C LEU A 99 12.93 9.35 -17.60
N LYS A 100 14.14 8.78 -17.75
CA LYS A 100 15.03 8.48 -16.63
C LYS A 100 15.53 9.72 -15.87
N THR A 101 15.36 10.91 -16.43
CA THR A 101 15.72 12.17 -15.76
C THR A 101 14.75 12.53 -14.63
N ARG A 102 13.51 12.03 -14.68
CA ARG A 102 12.43 12.39 -13.74
C ARG A 102 11.81 11.19 -13.04
N PHE A 103 11.92 10.00 -13.62
CA PHE A 103 11.25 8.81 -13.11
C PHE A 103 12.19 7.62 -12.92
N ALA A 104 11.84 6.72 -11.99
CA ALA A 104 12.51 5.45 -11.82
C ALA A 104 12.07 4.44 -12.90
N VAL A 105 12.71 4.54 -14.08
CA VAL A 105 12.43 3.68 -15.23
C VAL A 105 13.61 2.76 -15.55
N LYS A 106 13.32 1.55 -16.00
CA LYS A 106 14.30 0.58 -16.51
C LYS A 106 13.99 0.19 -17.95
N LEU A 107 15.00 0.12 -18.80
CA LEU A 107 14.89 -0.42 -20.16
C LEU A 107 15.29 -1.90 -20.16
N ASP A 108 14.39 -2.77 -20.62
CA ASP A 108 14.62 -4.20 -20.76
C ASP A 108 14.71 -4.62 -22.23
N ALA A 109 15.89 -4.37 -22.81
CA ALA A 109 16.24 -4.71 -24.18
C ALA A 109 16.87 -6.11 -24.33
N ARG A 110 16.83 -6.99 -23.31
CA ARG A 110 17.42 -8.34 -23.36
C ARG A 110 16.87 -9.14 -24.54
N GLU A 111 17.72 -9.66 -25.40
CA GLU A 111 17.30 -10.29 -26.67
C GLU A 111 16.97 -11.77 -26.51
N GLN A 112 17.56 -12.41 -25.51
CA GLN A 112 17.38 -13.83 -25.22
C GLN A 112 15.96 -14.17 -24.70
N TYR A 113 15.14 -13.18 -24.37
CA TYR A 113 13.80 -13.37 -23.82
C TYR A 113 12.72 -12.80 -24.72
N LYS A 114 11.67 -13.60 -24.97
CA LYS A 114 10.46 -13.15 -25.65
C LYS A 114 9.75 -12.07 -24.81
N PRO A 115 9.03 -11.12 -25.44
CA PRO A 115 8.31 -10.07 -24.71
C PRO A 115 7.39 -10.60 -23.62
N GLY A 116 6.65 -11.69 -23.87
CA GLY A 116 5.76 -12.30 -22.89
C GLY A 116 6.46 -12.77 -21.62
N TYR A 117 7.70 -13.29 -21.73
CA TYR A 117 8.50 -13.65 -20.55
C TYR A 117 8.85 -12.42 -19.72
N LYS A 118 9.31 -11.35 -20.39
CA LYS A 118 9.62 -10.08 -19.72
C LYS A 118 8.37 -9.50 -19.03
N TYR A 119 7.21 -9.57 -19.68
CA TYR A 119 5.95 -9.11 -19.07
C TYR A 119 5.67 -9.85 -17.77
N ALA A 120 5.73 -11.18 -17.78
CA ALA A 120 5.49 -11.99 -16.60
C ALA A 120 6.52 -11.71 -15.48
N GLU A 121 7.80 -11.57 -15.82
CA GLU A 121 8.87 -11.26 -14.85
C GLU A 121 8.61 -9.93 -14.13
N TRP A 122 8.27 -8.87 -14.89
CA TRP A 122 8.02 -7.55 -14.32
C TRP A 122 6.64 -7.43 -13.66
N GLU A 123 5.66 -8.20 -14.11
CA GLU A 123 4.37 -8.33 -13.43
C GLU A 123 4.53 -9.04 -12.08
N MET A 124 5.31 -10.12 -12.02
CA MET A 124 5.64 -10.82 -10.78
C MET A 124 6.35 -9.91 -9.78
N ALA A 125 7.30 -9.09 -10.27
CA ALA A 125 8.02 -8.11 -9.46
C ALA A 125 7.16 -6.90 -9.04
N GLY A 126 5.96 -6.73 -9.63
CA GLY A 126 5.01 -5.69 -9.26
C GLY A 126 5.37 -4.28 -9.70
N VAL A 127 6.12 -4.14 -10.80
CA VAL A 127 6.41 -2.83 -11.40
C VAL A 127 5.10 -2.16 -11.78
N PRO A 128 4.77 -0.96 -11.24
CA PRO A 128 3.44 -0.36 -11.38
C PRO A 128 2.98 -0.14 -12.83
N LEU A 129 3.92 0.22 -13.71
CA LEU A 129 3.61 0.59 -15.09
C LEU A 129 4.62 -0.03 -16.06
N ARG A 130 4.11 -0.68 -17.11
CA ARG A 130 4.93 -1.16 -18.23
C ARG A 130 4.74 -0.22 -19.43
N ILE A 131 5.82 0.05 -20.14
CA ILE A 131 5.84 0.82 -21.40
C ILE A 131 6.23 -0.15 -22.51
N GLU A 132 5.30 -0.45 -23.40
CA GLU A 132 5.53 -1.27 -24.59
C GLU A 132 5.86 -0.35 -25.78
N VAL A 133 6.90 -0.71 -26.53
CA VAL A 133 7.34 0.04 -27.72
C VAL A 133 7.47 -0.91 -28.91
N GLY A 134 6.45 -0.96 -29.77
CA GLY A 134 6.45 -1.74 -31.00
C GLY A 134 6.66 -0.91 -32.27
N PRO A 135 6.78 -1.52 -33.46
CA PRO A 135 6.98 -0.79 -34.72
C PRO A 135 5.84 0.19 -35.03
N ARG A 136 4.60 -0.19 -34.72
CA ARG A 136 3.42 0.69 -34.87
C ARG A 136 3.47 1.90 -33.94
N ASP A 137 4.03 1.75 -32.76
CA ASP A 137 4.14 2.86 -31.80
C ASP A 137 5.19 3.87 -32.28
N VAL A 138 6.29 3.37 -32.86
CA VAL A 138 7.32 4.21 -33.51
C VAL A 138 6.74 4.98 -34.70
N GLU A 139 5.99 4.33 -35.58
CA GLU A 139 5.34 4.97 -36.74
C GLU A 139 4.36 6.08 -36.33
N ASN A 140 3.67 5.89 -35.21
CA ASN A 140 2.68 6.84 -34.68
C ASN A 140 3.27 7.83 -33.65
N ASN A 141 4.60 7.81 -33.43
CA ASN A 141 5.29 8.63 -32.44
C ASN A 141 4.63 8.60 -31.04
N GLN A 142 4.33 7.38 -30.56
CA GLN A 142 3.68 7.12 -29.28
C GLN A 142 4.31 5.92 -28.57
N VAL A 143 3.80 5.60 -27.38
CA VAL A 143 4.08 4.37 -26.64
C VAL A 143 2.80 3.78 -26.08
N MET A 144 2.82 2.51 -25.71
CA MET A 144 1.70 1.85 -25.05
C MET A 144 1.98 1.70 -23.54
N LEU A 145 1.23 2.42 -22.70
CA LEU A 145 1.31 2.28 -21.25
C LEU A 145 0.38 1.16 -20.78
N VAL A 146 0.84 0.29 -19.89
CA VAL A 146 0.07 -0.82 -19.33
C VAL A 146 0.18 -0.82 -17.82
N ARG A 147 -0.96 -0.67 -17.13
CA ARG A 147 -1.00 -0.71 -15.66
C ARG A 147 -0.85 -2.13 -15.14
N ARG A 148 -0.08 -2.33 -14.07
CA ARG A 148 0.07 -3.64 -13.42
C ARG A 148 -1.18 -4.13 -12.70
N ASP A 149 -1.87 -3.23 -12.00
CA ASP A 149 -2.99 -3.57 -11.12
C ASP A 149 -4.29 -3.92 -11.87
N THR A 150 -4.48 -3.33 -13.05
CA THR A 150 -5.71 -3.47 -13.86
C THR A 150 -5.48 -4.04 -15.25
N ARG A 151 -4.23 -4.14 -15.70
CA ARG A 151 -3.84 -4.50 -17.08
C ARG A 151 -4.40 -3.57 -18.17
N LYS A 152 -4.92 -2.40 -17.78
CA LYS A 152 -5.46 -1.41 -18.72
C LYS A 152 -4.33 -0.89 -19.60
N LYS A 153 -4.57 -0.95 -20.91
CA LYS A 153 -3.68 -0.44 -21.97
C LYS A 153 -4.09 0.97 -22.37
N ILE A 154 -3.11 1.86 -22.51
CA ILE A 154 -3.31 3.29 -22.78
C ILE A 154 -2.27 3.74 -23.83
N PRO A 155 -2.64 3.82 -25.12
CA PRO A 155 -1.78 4.42 -26.13
C PRO A 155 -1.57 5.89 -25.78
N THR A 156 -0.31 6.33 -25.75
CA THR A 156 0.07 7.65 -25.25
C THR A 156 1.10 8.31 -26.18
N PRO A 157 0.74 9.41 -26.87
CA PRO A 157 1.66 10.18 -27.71
C PRO A 157 2.85 10.74 -26.92
N LEU A 158 4.03 10.84 -27.55
CA LEU A 158 5.24 11.31 -26.87
C LEU A 158 5.13 12.73 -26.30
N ASN A 159 4.37 13.62 -26.95
CA ASN A 159 4.20 15.01 -26.52
C ASN A 159 3.49 15.16 -25.16
N SER A 160 2.68 14.17 -24.77
CA SER A 160 1.93 14.17 -23.52
C SER A 160 2.39 13.09 -22.54
N LEU A 161 3.47 12.37 -22.87
CA LEU A 161 3.90 11.17 -22.18
C LEU A 161 4.25 11.41 -20.71
N GLU A 162 5.12 12.38 -20.40
CA GLU A 162 5.56 12.64 -19.02
C GLU A 162 4.40 13.02 -18.10
N ASN A 163 3.55 13.96 -18.54
CA ASN A 163 2.36 14.39 -17.80
C ASN A 163 1.35 13.25 -17.63
N THR A 164 1.20 12.39 -18.64
CA THR A 164 0.32 11.22 -18.56
C THR A 164 0.86 10.21 -17.55
N ILE A 165 2.17 9.93 -17.57
CA ILE A 165 2.83 9.05 -16.60
C ILE A 165 2.64 9.57 -15.18
N GLU A 166 2.93 10.85 -14.93
CA GLU A 166 2.82 11.49 -13.61
C GLU A 166 1.42 11.30 -13.03
N LYS A 167 0.39 11.69 -13.80
CA LYS A 167 -1.02 11.51 -13.42
C LYS A 167 -1.40 10.05 -13.21
N LEU A 168 -0.85 9.16 -14.03
CA LEU A 168 -1.17 7.74 -13.97
C LEU A 168 -0.56 7.07 -12.73
N LEU A 169 0.67 7.42 -12.35
CA LEU A 169 1.30 6.92 -11.13
C LEU A 169 0.56 7.43 -9.88
N GLU A 170 0.15 8.70 -9.85
CA GLU A 170 -0.71 9.22 -8.78
C GLU A 170 -2.06 8.50 -8.72
N LYS A 171 -2.67 8.27 -9.88
CA LYS A 171 -3.94 7.55 -9.97
C LYS A 171 -3.79 6.11 -9.47
N ILE A 172 -2.76 5.38 -9.87
CA ILE A 172 -2.51 4.01 -9.38
C ILE A 172 -2.37 4.03 -7.85
N GLN A 173 -1.58 4.95 -7.30
CA GLN A 173 -1.40 5.08 -5.86
C GLN A 173 -2.73 5.28 -5.12
N ARG A 174 -3.59 6.16 -5.63
CA ARG A 174 -4.92 6.43 -5.06
C ARG A 174 -5.88 5.26 -5.23
N ASP A 175 -5.96 4.69 -6.43
CA ASP A 175 -6.84 3.55 -6.73
C ASP A 175 -6.51 2.35 -5.81
N LEU A 176 -5.21 2.09 -5.54
CA LEU A 176 -4.79 1.02 -4.62
C LEU A 176 -5.23 1.27 -3.17
N PHE A 177 -5.15 2.52 -2.70
CA PHE A 177 -5.63 2.92 -1.38
C PHE A 177 -7.15 2.80 -1.28
N GLU A 178 -7.89 3.34 -2.25
CA GLU A 178 -9.36 3.30 -2.28
C GLU A 178 -9.87 1.87 -2.33
N ARG A 179 -9.24 0.99 -3.13
CA ARG A 179 -9.55 -0.44 -3.18
C ARG A 179 -9.38 -1.10 -1.80
N ALA A 180 -8.26 -0.84 -1.12
CA ALA A 180 -7.99 -1.42 0.21
C ALA A 180 -8.91 -0.86 1.30
N LEU A 181 -9.24 0.44 1.22
CA LEU A 181 -10.18 1.10 2.13
C LEU A 181 -11.58 0.52 1.98
N LYS A 182 -12.06 0.42 0.73
CA LYS A 182 -13.36 -0.16 0.41
C LYS A 182 -13.47 -1.60 0.92
N LEU A 183 -12.45 -2.44 0.65
CA LEU A 183 -12.41 -3.82 1.15
C LEU A 183 -12.52 -3.87 2.68
N ARG A 184 -11.78 -3.00 3.39
CA ARG A 184 -11.87 -2.92 4.85
C ARG A 184 -13.28 -2.56 5.30
N GLN A 185 -13.90 -1.56 4.68
CA GLN A 185 -15.25 -1.10 5.03
C GLN A 185 -16.30 -2.17 4.80
N GLU A 186 -16.26 -2.86 3.65
CA GLU A 186 -17.20 -3.94 3.30
C GLU A 186 -17.05 -5.16 4.23
N ASN A 187 -15.87 -5.36 4.81
CA ASN A 187 -15.58 -6.45 5.76
C ASN A 187 -15.51 -5.96 7.22
N THR A 188 -16.08 -4.79 7.53
CA THR A 188 -16.29 -4.33 8.90
C THR A 188 -17.77 -4.41 9.21
N HIS A 189 -18.13 -5.09 10.30
CA HIS A 189 -19.51 -5.43 10.64
C HIS A 189 -19.86 -4.90 12.03
N GLN A 190 -20.93 -4.11 12.11
CA GLN A 190 -21.49 -3.68 13.39
C GLN A 190 -22.46 -4.73 13.91
N VAL A 191 -22.38 -5.04 15.21
CA VAL A 191 -23.24 -6.01 15.89
C VAL A 191 -23.71 -5.44 17.23
N GLU A 192 -24.95 -5.76 17.58
CA GLU A 192 -25.60 -5.26 18.80
C GLU A 192 -25.71 -6.35 19.88
N THR A 193 -25.60 -7.61 19.47
CA THR A 193 -25.75 -8.76 20.37
C THR A 193 -24.59 -9.74 20.26
N TYR A 194 -24.39 -10.52 21.34
CA TYR A 194 -23.36 -11.55 21.36
C TYR A 194 -23.63 -12.70 20.36
N ASP A 195 -24.89 -13.00 20.07
CA ASP A 195 -25.26 -14.02 19.08
C ASP A 195 -24.94 -13.54 17.65
N GLU A 196 -25.19 -12.27 17.34
CA GLU A 196 -24.76 -11.66 16.07
C GLU A 196 -23.24 -11.65 15.94
N PHE A 197 -22.52 -11.32 17.02
CA PHE A 197 -21.06 -11.37 17.06
C PHE A 197 -20.53 -12.76 16.67
N LYS A 198 -21.04 -13.82 17.29
CA LYS A 198 -20.65 -15.21 16.97
C LYS A 198 -20.94 -15.56 15.52
N LYS A 199 -22.15 -15.21 15.06
CA LYS A 199 -22.58 -15.49 13.69
C LYS A 199 -21.66 -14.81 12.66
N VAL A 200 -21.33 -13.54 12.85
CA VAL A 200 -20.42 -12.82 11.95
C VAL A 200 -19.02 -13.42 12.00
N LEU A 201 -18.52 -13.78 13.19
CA LEU A 201 -17.21 -14.38 13.35
C LEU A 201 -17.08 -15.72 12.62
N GLU A 202 -18.11 -16.57 12.66
CA GLU A 202 -18.12 -17.89 12.02
C GLU A 202 -18.40 -17.84 10.52
N GLU A 203 -19.36 -17.01 10.10
CA GLU A 203 -19.86 -17.03 8.71
C GLU A 203 -19.13 -16.04 7.78
N LYS A 204 -18.66 -14.90 8.29
CA LYS A 204 -18.10 -13.79 7.47
C LYS A 204 -16.63 -13.52 7.76
N GLY A 205 -16.24 -13.53 9.03
CA GLY A 205 -14.93 -13.05 9.47
C GLY A 205 -14.82 -11.52 9.40
N GLY A 206 -13.62 -11.00 9.15
CA GLY A 206 -13.38 -9.56 9.06
C GLY A 206 -13.27 -8.85 10.40
N PHE A 207 -13.60 -7.56 10.42
CA PHE A 207 -13.63 -6.75 11.63
C PHE A 207 -15.05 -6.71 12.18
N ILE A 208 -15.16 -6.77 13.50
CA ILE A 208 -16.44 -6.67 14.20
C ILE A 208 -16.36 -5.48 15.16
N GLU A 209 -17.31 -4.57 15.01
CA GLU A 209 -17.54 -3.43 15.89
C GLU A 209 -18.72 -3.77 16.79
N ALA A 210 -18.51 -3.73 18.11
CA ALA A 210 -19.51 -4.09 19.11
C ALA A 210 -19.40 -3.15 20.31
N HIS A 211 -20.51 -2.94 21.01
CA HIS A 211 -20.52 -2.19 22.27
C HIS A 211 -19.75 -2.94 23.37
N TRP A 212 -18.94 -2.21 24.11
CA TRP A 212 -18.18 -2.74 25.25
C TRP A 212 -18.34 -1.84 26.47
N SER A 213 -18.58 -2.44 27.63
CA SER A 213 -18.86 -1.73 28.88
C SER A 213 -17.63 -1.05 29.52
N GLY A 214 -16.43 -1.23 28.95
CA GLY A 214 -15.17 -0.70 29.50
C GLY A 214 -14.60 -1.51 30.67
N ASP A 215 -15.32 -2.55 31.12
CA ASP A 215 -14.91 -3.39 32.24
C ASP A 215 -13.84 -4.42 31.80
N PRO A 216 -12.62 -4.38 32.36
CA PRO A 216 -11.57 -5.34 32.07
C PRO A 216 -11.90 -6.79 32.41
N GLU A 217 -12.83 -7.06 33.34
CA GLU A 217 -13.24 -8.43 33.67
C GLU A 217 -14.09 -9.06 32.55
N ASN A 218 -14.83 -8.23 31.80
CA ASN A 218 -15.67 -8.64 30.68
C ASN A 218 -14.88 -8.88 29.37
N LEU A 219 -13.56 -8.66 29.38
CA LEU A 219 -12.65 -8.89 28.23
C LEU A 219 -12.32 -10.37 28.00
N ARG A 220 -12.84 -11.30 28.81
CA ARG A 220 -12.61 -12.74 28.69
C ARG A 220 -13.48 -13.39 27.60
N ILE A 221 -13.36 -12.93 26.37
CA ILE A 221 -13.85 -13.69 25.21
C ILE A 221 -12.78 -14.74 24.89
N SER A 222 -13.09 -16.01 25.11
CA SER A 222 -12.19 -17.17 25.00
C SER A 222 -11.72 -17.49 23.57
N TYR A 223 -12.22 -16.74 22.59
CA TYR A 223 -11.74 -16.68 21.23
C TYR A 223 -11.06 -15.32 21.08
N VAL A 224 -9.84 -15.26 20.55
CA VAL A 224 -9.12 -14.00 20.36
C VAL A 224 -9.29 -13.52 18.91
N PRO A 225 -10.43 -12.92 18.50
CA PRO A 225 -10.33 -11.89 17.47
C PRO A 225 -9.52 -10.76 18.10
N THR A 226 -8.50 -10.28 17.39
CA THR A 226 -7.69 -9.14 17.84
C THR A 226 -8.62 -7.95 18.08
N ILE A 227 -8.95 -7.68 19.34
CA ILE A 227 -9.75 -6.52 19.74
C ILE A 227 -8.92 -5.28 19.44
N LYS A 228 -9.45 -4.42 18.58
CA LYS A 228 -8.91 -3.08 18.35
C LYS A 228 -9.91 -2.09 18.92
N PHE A 229 -9.50 -1.38 19.95
CA PHE A 229 -10.24 -0.23 20.43
C PHE A 229 -10.13 0.88 19.39
N TRP A 230 -11.27 1.29 18.85
CA TRP A 230 -11.41 2.56 18.15
C TRP A 230 -11.89 3.56 19.18
N HIS A 231 -11.16 4.66 19.34
CA HIS A 231 -11.75 5.87 19.91
C HIS A 231 -12.42 6.57 18.74
N ASP A 232 -13.71 6.91 18.87
CA ASP A 232 -14.43 7.66 17.85
C ASP A 232 -13.69 8.96 17.49
N ASP A 233 -13.42 9.17 16.20
CA ASP A 233 -13.05 10.49 15.64
C ASP A 233 -14.28 11.43 15.55
N THR A 234 -15.48 10.92 15.84
CA THR A 234 -16.66 11.74 16.05
C THR A 234 -16.68 12.18 17.50
N GLY A 235 -16.36 13.46 17.76
CA GLY A 235 -16.42 14.09 19.08
C GLY A 235 -17.83 14.19 19.70
N SER A 236 -18.59 13.10 19.70
CA SER A 236 -19.85 12.97 20.42
C SER A 236 -19.68 11.95 21.54
N GLU A 237 -19.10 12.39 22.65
CA GLU A 237 -19.44 11.81 23.94
C GLU A 237 -20.95 12.06 24.16
N LYS A 238 -21.78 11.04 23.94
CA LYS A 238 -23.12 11.05 24.53
C LYS A 238 -22.98 10.67 26.00
N PRO A 239 -23.56 11.43 26.93
CA PRO A 239 -23.45 11.14 28.35
C PRO A 239 -24.09 9.78 28.67
N PRO A 240 -23.60 9.08 29.71
CA PRO A 240 -24.16 7.81 30.12
C PRO A 240 -25.66 7.96 30.42
N ALA A 241 -26.46 7.05 29.87
CA ALA A 241 -27.85 6.90 30.26
C ALA A 241 -27.88 6.49 31.74
N GLY A 242 -28.65 7.24 32.53
CA GLY A 242 -28.83 7.01 33.97
C GLY A 242 -29.68 5.79 34.29
#